data_AF-A0A7C2M1H7-F1
#
_entry.id   AF-A0A7C2M1H7-F1
#
_cell.length_a   1.000
_cell.length_b   1.000
_cell.length_c   1.000
_cell.angle_alpha   90.00
_cell.angle_beta   90.00
_cell.angle_gamma   90.00
#
_symmetry.space_group_name_H-M   'P 1'
#
loop_
_entity.id
_entity.type
_entity.pdbx_description
1 polymer ?
#
loop_
_entity_poly.entity_id
_entity_poly.type
_entity_poly.pdbx_seq_one_letter_code
_entity_poly.pdbx_strand_id
1 'polypeptide(L)'
;MGKIFSPKPVKLVISMFTSGNKIFEVYQKLLIKKFGEVDIESNTQIFNYTDYYEDEFGQNLMQKLLSFSTLIRPEELVEIKTITNDLEKNNITKDINSDINEYKRIINIDPGYISLDKFILASTKNG
;
A
#
# COMPACT_ATOMS: atom_id res chain seq x y z
N MET A 1 -18.84 8.78 34.52
CA MET A 1 -18.46 7.55 33.78
C MET A 1 -18.60 7.83 32.29
N GLY A 2 -17.59 7.52 31.48
CA GLY A 2 -17.65 7.76 30.02
C GLY A 2 -18.63 6.81 29.34
N LYS A 3 -19.32 7.28 28.29
CA LYS A 3 -20.14 6.43 27.41
C LYS A 3 -19.24 5.59 26.51
N ILE A 4 -19.57 4.31 26.35
CA ILE A 4 -18.90 3.39 25.42
C ILE A 4 -19.48 3.65 24.02
N PHE A 5 -18.62 3.79 23.02
CA PHE A 5 -19.01 3.91 21.62
C PHE A 5 -18.16 2.96 20.77
N SER A 6 -18.76 2.41 19.71
CA SER A 6 -18.00 1.72 18.67
C SER A 6 -17.11 2.72 17.92
N PRO A 7 -15.89 2.32 17.49
CA PRO A 7 -15.08 3.15 16.63
C PRO A 7 -15.84 3.57 15.37
N LYS A 8 -15.69 4.82 14.96
CA LYS A 8 -16.26 5.28 13.68
C LYS A 8 -15.50 4.63 12.53
N PRO A 9 -16.16 4.35 11.39
CA PRO A 9 -15.48 3.96 10.16
C PRO A 9 -14.41 4.98 9.76
N VAL A 10 -13.34 4.49 9.15
CA VAL A 10 -12.13 5.26 8.82
C VAL A 10 -11.77 5.09 7.35
N LYS A 11 -11.05 6.08 6.81
CA LYS A 11 -10.70 6.13 5.40
C LYS A 11 -9.45 5.31 5.14
N LEU A 12 -9.58 4.25 4.35
CA LEU A 12 -8.44 3.45 3.92
C LEU A 12 -7.51 4.27 3.01
N VAL A 13 -6.23 4.20 3.32
CA VAL A 13 -5.14 4.76 2.51
C VAL A 13 -4.11 3.66 2.30
N ILE A 14 -3.63 3.48 1.08
CA ILE A 14 -2.58 2.50 0.77
C ILE A 14 -1.42 3.21 0.10
N SER A 15 -0.22 3.03 0.65
CA SER A 15 1.03 3.41 0.02
C SER A 15 1.57 2.25 -0.81
N MET A 16 1.90 2.53 -2.07
CA MET A 16 2.60 1.62 -2.96
C MET A 16 4.00 2.15 -3.26
N PHE A 17 4.98 1.24 -3.31
CA PHE A 17 6.39 1.57 -3.48
C PHE A 17 7.09 0.56 -4.40
N THR A 18 7.77 1.02 -5.46
CA THR A 18 8.43 0.17 -6.47
C THR A 18 9.41 0.97 -7.33
N SER A 19 10.37 0.30 -7.97
CA SER A 19 11.22 0.86 -9.05
C SER A 19 10.58 0.72 -10.44
N GLY A 20 9.48 -0.01 -10.59
CA GLY A 20 8.82 -0.26 -11.88
C GLY A 20 7.54 0.54 -12.08
N ASN A 21 7.54 1.58 -12.93
CA ASN A 21 6.37 2.46 -13.10
C ASN A 21 5.09 1.71 -13.56
N LYS A 22 5.23 0.71 -14.45
CA LYS A 22 4.09 -0.10 -14.93
C LYS A 22 3.44 -0.96 -13.84
N ILE A 23 4.13 -1.19 -12.73
CA ILE A 23 3.67 -2.04 -11.64
C ILE A 23 2.53 -1.38 -10.86
N PHE A 24 2.53 -0.05 -10.73
CA PHE A 24 1.45 0.67 -10.04
C PHE A 24 0.08 0.38 -10.65
N GLU A 25 -0.04 0.44 -11.98
CA GLU A 25 -1.34 0.22 -12.64
C GLU A 25 -1.89 -1.19 -12.41
N VAL A 26 -1.00 -2.20 -12.45
CA VAL A 26 -1.38 -3.59 -12.23
C VAL A 26 -1.90 -3.80 -10.80
N TYR A 27 -1.15 -3.32 -9.82
CA TYR A 27 -1.52 -3.49 -8.42
C TYR A 27 -2.71 -2.62 -8.02
N GLN A 28 -2.85 -1.42 -8.58
CA GLN A 28 -4.04 -0.60 -8.38
C GLN A 28 -5.33 -1.31 -8.82
N LYS A 29 -5.32 -1.99 -9.98
CA LYS A 29 -6.48 -2.81 -10.42
C LYS A 29 -6.81 -3.93 -9.45
N LEU A 30 -5.80 -4.60 -8.88
CA LEU A 30 -5.98 -5.65 -7.87
C LEU A 30 -6.55 -5.07 -6.56
N LEU A 31 -6.04 -3.93 -6.12
CA LEU A 31 -6.51 -3.25 -4.91
C LEU A 31 -7.94 -2.75 -5.07
N ILE A 32 -8.30 -2.19 -6.24
CA ILE A 32 -9.68 -1.78 -6.53
C ILE A 32 -10.64 -2.97 -6.46
N LYS A 33 -10.25 -4.11 -7.02
CA LYS A 33 -11.05 -5.36 -6.95
C LYS A 33 -11.25 -5.85 -5.51
N LYS A 34 -10.29 -5.58 -4.61
CA LYS A 34 -10.32 -6.04 -3.22
C LYS A 34 -11.02 -5.06 -2.27
N PHE A 35 -10.81 -3.76 -2.44
CA PHE A 35 -11.16 -2.74 -1.45
C PHE A 35 -12.17 -1.70 -1.98
N GLY A 36 -12.54 -1.78 -3.26
CA GLY A 36 -13.51 -0.88 -3.88
C GLY A 36 -12.87 0.28 -4.63
N GLU A 37 -13.68 1.28 -4.94
CA GLU A 37 -13.28 2.43 -5.74
C GLU A 37 -12.20 3.26 -5.04
N VAL A 38 -11.21 3.69 -5.83
CA VAL A 38 -10.24 4.72 -5.43
C VAL A 38 -10.84 6.08 -5.75
N ASP A 39 -10.97 6.95 -4.75
CA ASP A 39 -11.48 8.31 -4.96
C ASP A 39 -10.37 9.37 -5.03
N ILE A 40 -9.20 9.10 -4.47
CA ILE A 40 -8.03 9.97 -4.56
C ILE A 40 -6.79 9.13 -4.87
N GLU A 41 -6.02 9.59 -5.84
CA GLU A 41 -4.73 9.04 -6.21
C GLU A 41 -3.71 10.19 -6.22
N SER A 42 -2.53 9.98 -5.62
CA SER A 42 -1.44 10.94 -5.73
C SER A 42 -0.77 10.86 -7.10
N ASN A 43 -0.10 11.94 -7.50
CA ASN A 43 0.92 11.82 -8.55
C ASN A 43 1.98 10.78 -8.12
N THR A 44 2.61 10.12 -9.09
CA THR A 44 3.80 9.31 -8.83
C THR A 44 4.93 10.24 -8.36
N GLN A 45 5.53 9.91 -7.24
CA GLN A 45 6.62 10.68 -6.63
C GLN A 45 7.91 9.88 -6.63
N ILE A 46 9.04 10.54 -6.88
CA ILE A 46 10.36 9.93 -6.69
C ILE A 46 10.58 9.75 -5.19
N PHE A 47 11.03 8.57 -4.80
CA PHE A 47 11.42 8.25 -3.43
C PHE A 47 12.94 8.16 -3.36
N ASN A 48 13.57 9.25 -2.95
CA ASN A 48 15.03 9.39 -2.85
C ASN A 48 15.48 9.77 -1.43
N TYR A 49 14.72 9.37 -0.42
CA TYR A 49 15.01 9.69 0.98
C TYR A 49 16.08 8.79 1.60
N THR A 50 16.33 7.61 1.02
CA THR A 50 17.32 6.63 1.50
C THR A 50 17.66 5.63 0.39
N ASP A 51 18.89 5.14 0.41
CA ASP A 51 19.44 4.04 -0.40
C ASP A 51 19.17 2.65 0.21
N TYR A 52 18.63 2.59 1.43
CA TYR A 52 18.43 1.35 2.20
C TYR A 52 17.67 0.24 1.44
N TYR A 53 16.80 0.61 0.49
CA TYR A 53 15.95 -0.32 -0.25
C TYR A 53 16.54 -0.74 -1.61
N GLU A 54 17.67 -0.18 -2.04
CA GLU A 54 18.22 -0.43 -3.37
C GLU A 54 18.55 -1.90 -3.62
N ASP A 55 19.10 -2.60 -2.62
CA ASP A 55 19.42 -4.04 -2.72
C ASP A 55 18.17 -4.93 -2.86
N GLU A 56 17.01 -4.45 -2.41
CA GLU A 56 15.75 -5.22 -2.43
C GLU A 56 14.89 -4.91 -3.66
N PHE A 57 14.90 -3.66 -4.14
CA PHE A 57 13.99 -3.16 -5.16
C PHE A 57 14.70 -2.59 -6.40
N GLY A 58 16.01 -2.37 -6.36
CA GLY A 58 16.75 -1.59 -7.34
C GLY A 58 16.68 -0.09 -7.08
N GLN A 59 17.21 0.68 -8.04
CA GLN A 59 17.29 2.14 -7.95
C GLN A 59 16.03 2.83 -8.48
N ASN A 60 16.00 4.17 -8.35
CA ASN A 60 14.93 5.03 -8.88
C ASN A 60 13.54 4.68 -8.35
N LEU A 61 13.47 4.49 -7.03
CA LEU A 61 12.24 4.10 -6.37
C LEU A 61 11.20 5.22 -6.50
N MET A 62 9.95 4.79 -6.63
CA MET A 62 8.80 5.65 -6.75
C MET A 62 7.75 5.25 -5.73
N GLN A 63 6.94 6.22 -5.34
CA GLN A 63 5.82 6.03 -4.43
C GLN A 63 4.53 6.59 -5.03
N LYS A 64 3.42 5.91 -4.73
CA LYS A 64 2.07 6.37 -5.03
C LYS A 64 1.14 6.07 -3.85
N LEU A 65 0.27 7.01 -3.52
CA LEU A 65 -0.75 6.87 -2.49
C LEU A 65 -2.13 6.74 -3.14
N LEU A 66 -2.92 5.79 -2.64
CA LEU A 66 -4.31 5.58 -3.00
C LEU A 66 -5.20 5.79 -1.78
N SER A 67 -6.35 6.42 -1.97
CA SER A 67 -7.43 6.47 -1.00
C SER A 67 -8.72 5.93 -1.58
N PHE A 68 -9.51 5.26 -0.74
CA PHE A 68 -10.68 4.51 -1.17
C PHE A 68 -11.98 5.15 -0.68
N SER A 69 -13.02 5.09 -1.50
CA SER A 69 -14.35 5.63 -1.21
C SER A 69 -15.02 4.91 -0.05
N THR A 70 -14.83 3.59 0.04
CA THR A 70 -15.42 2.74 1.08
C THR A 70 -14.66 2.92 2.39
N LEU A 71 -15.38 3.37 3.43
CA LEU A 71 -14.82 3.41 4.78
C LEU A 71 -14.77 1.99 5.36
N ILE A 72 -13.69 1.70 6.08
CA ILE A 72 -13.47 0.42 6.77
C ILE A 72 -13.70 0.58 8.26
N ARG A 73 -13.97 -0.51 8.99
CA ARG A 73 -13.78 -0.49 10.45
C ARG A 73 -12.27 -0.52 10.76
N PRO A 74 -11.79 0.20 11.77
CA PRO A 74 -10.35 0.25 12.10
C PRO A 74 -9.69 -1.13 12.27
N GLU A 75 -10.41 -2.10 12.82
CA GLU A 75 -9.94 -3.48 13.02
C GLU A 75 -9.73 -4.27 11.73
N GLU A 76 -10.38 -3.88 10.62
CA GLU A 76 -10.19 -4.52 9.31
C GLU A 76 -8.78 -4.29 8.77
N LEU A 77 -8.04 -3.32 9.29
CA LEU A 77 -6.66 -3.04 8.88
C LEU A 77 -5.74 -4.27 9.00
N VAL A 78 -5.98 -5.16 9.97
CA VAL A 78 -5.20 -6.40 10.16
C VAL A 78 -5.41 -7.36 8.98
N GLU A 79 -6.67 -7.55 8.58
CA GLU A 79 -7.02 -8.40 7.44
C GLU A 79 -6.50 -7.79 6.14
N ILE A 80 -6.66 -6.48 5.97
CA ILE A 80 -6.15 -5.74 4.82
C ILE A 80 -4.63 -5.88 4.72
N LYS A 81 -3.87 -5.77 5.82
CA LYS A 81 -2.42 -5.98 5.81
C LYS A 81 -2.03 -7.41 5.42
N THR A 82 -2.82 -8.39 5.82
CA THR A 82 -2.60 -9.78 5.42
C THR A 82 -2.79 -9.93 3.90
N ILE A 83 -3.89 -9.38 3.36
CA ILE A 83 -4.16 -9.37 1.92
C ILE A 83 -3.05 -8.67 1.14
N THR A 84 -2.60 -7.49 1.58
CA THR A 84 -1.56 -6.75 0.86
C THR A 84 -0.21 -7.46 0.90
N ASN A 85 0.16 -8.07 2.04
CA ASN A 85 1.37 -8.89 2.15
C ASN A 85 1.34 -10.09 1.19
N ASP A 86 0.18 -10.71 1.00
CA ASP A 86 0.05 -11.82 0.05
C ASP A 86 0.14 -11.33 -1.41
N LEU A 87 -0.43 -10.16 -1.72
CA LEU A 87 -0.28 -9.53 -3.03
C LEU A 87 1.19 -9.22 -3.37
N GLU A 88 1.98 -8.75 -2.40
CA GLU A 88 3.43 -8.54 -2.59
C GLU A 88 4.15 -9.84 -2.95
N LYS A 89 3.79 -10.96 -2.32
CA LYS A 89 4.46 -12.26 -2.53
C LYS A 89 4.12 -12.94 -3.86
N ASN A 90 2.93 -12.69 -4.41
CA ASN A 90 2.41 -13.44 -5.54
C ASN A 90 3.11 -13.15 -6.89
N ASN A 91 4.05 -12.20 -6.95
CA ASN A 91 4.95 -11.95 -8.11
C ASN A 91 4.25 -11.96 -9.48
N ILE A 92 3.04 -11.39 -9.54
CA ILE A 92 2.10 -11.49 -10.68
C ILE A 92 2.65 -10.75 -11.92
N THR A 93 3.68 -9.94 -11.74
CA THR A 93 4.20 -9.00 -12.74
C THR A 93 5.53 -9.42 -13.35
N LYS A 94 5.97 -10.67 -13.14
CA LYS A 94 7.24 -11.17 -13.71
C LYS A 94 7.34 -11.01 -15.23
N ASP A 95 6.24 -11.03 -15.96
CA ASP A 95 6.27 -10.86 -17.43
C ASP A 95 6.11 -9.40 -17.89
N ILE A 96 5.88 -8.46 -16.95
CA ILE A 96 5.47 -7.08 -17.26
C ILE A 96 6.66 -6.13 -17.31
N ASN A 97 7.73 -6.42 -16.55
CA ASN A 97 8.89 -5.56 -16.48
C ASN A 97 10.17 -6.36 -16.18
N SER A 98 10.95 -6.66 -17.22
CA SER A 98 12.19 -7.47 -17.12
C SER A 98 13.19 -6.89 -16.13
N ASP A 99 13.27 -5.56 -16.09
CA ASP A 99 14.36 -4.84 -15.43
C ASP A 99 14.29 -4.91 -13.90
N ILE A 100 13.12 -5.29 -13.35
CA ILE A 100 12.93 -5.42 -11.90
C ILE A 100 12.80 -6.88 -11.45
N ASN A 101 12.83 -7.83 -12.38
CA ASN A 101 12.68 -9.26 -12.08
C ASN A 101 13.90 -9.86 -11.38
N GLU A 102 15.06 -9.20 -11.48
CA GLU A 102 16.27 -9.58 -10.78
C GLU A 102 16.24 -9.20 -9.29
N TYR A 103 15.37 -8.27 -8.90
CA TYR A 103 15.27 -7.79 -7.52
C TYR A 103 14.39 -8.69 -6.65
N LYS A 104 14.68 -8.72 -5.35
CA LYS A 104 14.01 -9.58 -4.38
C LYS A 104 12.54 -9.21 -4.19
N ARG A 105 12.21 -7.92 -4.33
CA ARG A 105 10.87 -7.39 -4.15
C ARG A 105 10.50 -6.51 -5.33
N ILE A 106 9.30 -6.75 -5.85
CA ILE A 106 8.77 -5.99 -6.98
C ILE A 106 7.98 -4.76 -6.51
N ILE A 107 7.21 -4.91 -5.43
CA ILE A 107 6.39 -3.84 -4.87
C ILE A 107 6.29 -4.00 -3.34
N ASN A 108 6.16 -2.89 -2.65
CA ASN A 108 5.67 -2.83 -1.28
C ASN A 108 4.30 -2.11 -1.25
N ILE A 109 3.38 -2.64 -0.46
CA ILE A 109 1.98 -2.24 -0.33
C ILE A 109 1.65 -2.15 1.16
N ASP A 110 1.67 -0.92 1.67
CA ASP A 110 1.46 -0.62 3.07
C ASP A 110 0.09 0.06 3.28
N PRO A 111 -0.89 -0.67 3.85
CA PRO A 111 -2.18 -0.10 4.19
C PRO A 111 -2.12 0.66 5.52
N GLY A 112 -2.96 1.68 5.60
CA GLY A 112 -3.24 2.45 6.79
C GLY A 112 -4.63 3.07 6.71
N TYR A 113 -5.00 3.84 7.72
CA TYR A 113 -6.24 4.61 7.68
C TYR A 113 -6.09 6.01 8.26
N ILE A 114 -6.93 6.92 7.76
CA ILE A 114 -7.14 8.25 8.33
C ILE A 114 -8.51 8.28 9.02
N SER A 115 -8.53 8.76 10.25
CA SER A 115 -9.72 9.26 10.93
C SER A 115 -9.62 10.77 11.13
N LEU A 116 -10.62 11.38 11.75
CA LEU A 116 -10.61 12.83 12.01
C LEU A 116 -9.48 13.28 12.95
N ASP A 117 -8.91 12.36 13.73
CA ASP A 117 -7.98 12.63 14.82
C ASP A 117 -6.62 11.94 14.68
N LYS A 118 -6.47 10.97 13.77
CA LYS A 118 -5.22 10.21 13.62
C LYS A 118 -5.03 9.65 12.22
N PHE A 119 -3.78 9.39 11.90
CA PHE A 119 -3.34 8.57 10.79
C PHE A 119 -2.60 7.35 11.33
N ILE A 120 -3.00 6.15 10.94
CA ILE A 120 -2.44 4.88 11.44
C ILE A 120 -1.96 4.04 10.26
N LEU A 121 -0.73 3.54 10.34
CA LEU A 121 -0.13 2.63 9.36
C LEU A 121 0.03 1.23 9.95
N ALA A 122 -0.26 0.20 9.16
CA ALA A 122 -0.01 -1.18 9.55
C ALA A 122 1.45 -1.58 9.29
N SER A 123 2.13 -2.10 10.30
CA SER A 123 3.50 -2.60 10.20
C SER A 123 3.59 -4.01 10.76
N THR A 124 4.44 -4.84 10.15
CA THR A 124 4.87 -6.14 10.71
C THR A 124 6.15 -6.03 11.54
N LYS A 125 6.76 -4.84 11.59
CA LYS A 125 7.95 -4.55 12.39
C LYS A 125 7.51 -4.05 13.76
N ASN A 126 8.23 -4.47 14.80
CA ASN A 126 8.10 -3.89 16.12
C ASN A 126 8.66 -2.47 16.06
N GLY A 127 7.81 -1.47 16.29
CA GLY A 127 8.19 -0.06 16.44
C GLY A 127 8.43 0.30 17.90
#